data_AF-A0A952RW51-F1
#
_entry.id   AF-A0A952RW51-F1
#
_cell.length_a   1.000
_cell.length_b   1.000
_cell.length_c   1.000
_cell.angle_alpha   90.00
_cell.angle_beta   90.00
_cell.angle_gamma   90.00
#
_symmetry.space_group_name_H-M   'P 1'
#
loop_
_entity.id
_entity.type
_entity.pdbx_description
1 polymer ?
#
loop_
_entity_poly.entity_id
_entity_poly.type
_entity_poly.pdbx_seq_one_letter_code
_entity_poly.pdbx_strand_id
1 'polypeptide(L)'
;MKLAITLFFSLSSVFSCGVAAPTANDTAPAATPAAQTATGEAGDATDVSQPQSGPRTVMDFFALLPDEYFTLEGCDRARDKGCKKARAEYLKTFTEVEDVKNGYFKGGCDGAQSCIEMAIFKKPDGTYLVGVATFAEMMNDFHFLEYSGGKWTDVSLVAVPDYNKKHWYELPRIGTTMKVFAKKIVEETADFEISEKGKLLYELAWRDGKFEKK
;
A
#
# COMPACT_ATOMS: atom_id res chain seq x y z
N MET A 1 -27.11 35.13 -27.21
CA MET A 1 -28.32 34.29 -27.20
C MET A 1 -28.44 33.71 -25.80
N LYS A 2 -29.38 34.22 -25.00
CA LYS A 2 -29.60 33.79 -23.61
C LYS A 2 -30.59 32.63 -23.62
N LEU A 3 -30.24 31.47 -23.06
CA LEU A 3 -31.22 30.46 -22.68
C LEU A 3 -31.11 30.22 -21.17
N ALA A 4 -32.15 30.66 -20.47
CA ALA A 4 -32.45 30.29 -19.10
C ALA A 4 -33.20 28.95 -19.13
N ILE A 5 -32.84 28.02 -18.24
CA ILE A 5 -33.68 26.86 -17.92
C ILE A 5 -33.89 26.85 -16.42
N THR A 6 -35.18 26.91 -16.09
CA THR A 6 -35.76 27.05 -14.76
C THR A 6 -35.92 25.68 -14.08
N LEU A 7 -35.87 25.73 -12.75
CA LEU A 7 -36.07 24.71 -11.72
C LEU A 7 -37.05 23.57 -12.02
N PHE A 8 -36.76 22.39 -11.45
CA PHE A 8 -37.75 21.57 -10.75
C PHE A 8 -37.26 21.18 -9.35
N PHE A 9 -37.99 21.64 -8.34
CA PHE A 9 -37.93 21.21 -6.94
C PHE A 9 -38.87 20.02 -6.77
N SER A 10 -38.45 18.97 -6.06
CA SER A 10 -39.35 17.95 -5.54
C SER A 10 -38.98 17.59 -4.11
N LEU A 11 -39.83 18.03 -3.18
CA LEU A 11 -39.94 17.56 -1.79
C LEU A 11 -40.57 16.16 -1.75
N SER A 12 -40.09 15.29 -0.85
CA SER A 12 -40.84 14.21 -0.20
C SER A 12 -40.05 13.79 1.05
N SER A 13 -40.38 14.33 2.23
CA SER A 13 -41.30 13.76 3.25
C SER A 13 -40.68 12.63 4.09
N VAL A 14 -40.28 13.04 5.30
CA VAL A 14 -40.28 12.35 6.60
C VAL A 14 -40.71 10.88 6.68
N PHE A 15 -39.83 10.07 7.30
CA PHE A 15 -40.23 8.99 8.20
C PHE A 15 -39.50 9.16 9.53
N SER A 16 -40.27 9.19 10.61
CA SER A 16 -39.84 9.14 12.01
C SER A 16 -40.56 7.96 12.67
N CYS A 17 -40.09 7.58 13.87
CA CYS A 17 -40.46 6.47 14.75
C CYS A 17 -39.56 5.22 14.58
N GLY A 18 -38.94 4.67 15.62
CA GLY A 18 -39.08 4.95 17.05
C GLY A 18 -37.95 4.38 17.90
N VAL A 19 -37.88 4.92 19.11
CA VAL A 19 -37.02 4.53 20.23
C VAL A 19 -37.64 3.34 20.94
N ALA A 20 -36.83 2.35 21.33
CA ALA A 20 -36.95 1.65 22.61
C ALA A 20 -35.72 0.79 22.88
N ALA A 21 -34.94 1.17 23.89
CA ALA A 21 -34.20 0.22 24.71
C ALA A 21 -35.13 -0.27 25.84
N PRO A 22 -34.91 -1.48 26.37
CA PRO A 22 -34.98 -1.62 27.81
C PRO A 22 -33.77 -2.32 28.42
N THR A 23 -33.46 -1.82 29.60
CA THR A 23 -32.57 -2.25 30.68
C THR A 23 -32.86 -3.64 31.24
N ALA A 24 -31.85 -4.32 31.78
CA ALA A 24 -31.62 -4.49 33.23
C ALA A 24 -30.89 -5.80 33.57
N ASN A 25 -29.86 -5.64 34.41
CA ASN A 25 -29.33 -6.52 35.46
C ASN A 25 -29.68 -8.01 35.43
N ASP A 26 -28.62 -8.84 35.49
CA ASP A 26 -28.60 -9.92 36.47
C ASP A 26 -27.24 -10.05 37.14
N THR A 27 -27.32 -10.23 38.46
CA THR A 27 -26.24 -10.22 39.43
C THR A 27 -25.68 -11.64 39.57
N ALA A 28 -24.39 -11.73 39.90
CA ALA A 28 -23.59 -12.95 40.06
C ALA A 28 -24.20 -14.04 40.99
N PRO A 29 -23.54 -15.21 41.06
CA PRO A 29 -22.76 -15.40 42.28
C PRO A 29 -21.31 -15.85 42.04
N ALA A 30 -20.49 -15.43 43.00
CA ALA A 30 -19.09 -15.74 43.17
C ALA A 30 -18.83 -17.23 43.46
N ALA A 31 -17.68 -17.71 43.00
CA ALA A 31 -17.01 -18.87 43.57
C ALA A 31 -15.59 -18.44 44.00
N THR A 32 -15.33 -18.53 45.31
CA THR A 32 -14.03 -18.28 45.96
C THR A 32 -13.14 -19.55 45.91
N PRO A 33 -11.88 -19.53 46.37
CA PRO A 33 -10.71 -19.96 45.60
C PRO A 33 -10.19 -21.35 46.00
N ALA A 34 -9.60 -22.08 45.06
CA ALA A 34 -8.78 -23.26 45.38
C ALA A 34 -7.34 -23.01 44.95
N ALA A 35 -6.49 -22.71 45.92
CA ALA A 35 -5.05 -22.86 45.80
C ALA A 35 -4.69 -24.34 45.98
N GLN A 36 -3.88 -24.89 45.08
CA GLN A 36 -2.99 -26.01 45.37
C GLN A 36 -1.83 -26.06 44.38
N THR A 37 -0.71 -26.57 44.89
CA THR A 37 0.65 -26.18 44.59
C THR A 37 1.34 -27.06 43.55
N ALA A 38 2.23 -26.41 42.79
CA ALA A 38 3.33 -26.85 41.90
C ALA A 38 3.82 -28.31 41.89
N THR A 39 4.24 -28.81 40.70
CA THR A 39 5.64 -29.20 40.39
C THR A 39 5.87 -29.64 38.92
N GLY A 40 6.91 -29.09 38.27
CA GLY A 40 7.71 -29.62 37.13
C GLY A 40 7.02 -29.74 35.75
N GLU A 41 7.64 -29.53 34.59
CA GLU A 41 9.03 -29.26 34.20
C GLU A 41 9.06 -28.83 32.71
N ALA A 42 9.98 -27.91 32.41
CA ALA A 42 10.56 -27.50 31.12
C ALA A 42 9.88 -27.87 29.79
N GLY A 43 9.41 -26.82 29.10
CA GLY A 43 9.07 -26.82 27.68
C GLY A 43 8.87 -25.39 27.19
N ASP A 44 9.87 -24.53 27.46
CA ASP A 44 9.88 -23.14 26.98
C ASP A 44 10.11 -23.13 25.47
N ALA A 45 9.00 -23.07 24.74
CA ALA A 45 8.95 -22.57 23.38
C ALA A 45 7.86 -21.50 23.32
N THR A 46 7.95 -20.54 24.24
CA THR A 46 7.27 -19.26 24.06
C THR A 46 8.13 -18.43 23.11
N ASP A 47 7.96 -18.65 21.81
CA ASP A 47 8.28 -17.63 20.81
C ASP A 47 7.31 -16.46 21.07
N VAL A 48 7.67 -15.65 22.05
CA VAL A 48 7.10 -14.33 22.25
C VAL A 48 7.66 -13.49 21.11
N SER A 49 7.04 -13.61 19.94
CA SER A 49 7.23 -12.66 18.86
C SER A 49 6.87 -11.30 19.47
N GLN A 50 7.88 -10.48 19.76
CA GLN A 50 7.64 -9.11 20.17
C GLN A 50 6.69 -8.49 19.13
N PRO A 51 5.68 -7.70 19.54
CA PRO A 51 4.85 -7.01 18.58
C PRO A 51 5.78 -6.14 17.73
N GLN A 52 6.09 -6.60 16.50
CA GLN A 52 6.92 -5.86 15.57
C GLN A 52 6.24 -4.51 15.36
N SER A 53 6.82 -3.47 15.97
CA SER A 53 6.35 -2.09 15.87
C SER A 53 6.78 -1.57 14.50
N GLY A 54 5.84 -1.46 13.57
CA GLY A 54 6.12 -0.98 12.22
C GLY A 54 4.97 -1.26 11.25
N PRO A 55 5.00 -0.67 10.04
CA PRO A 55 4.04 -0.96 8.99
C PRO A 55 4.05 -2.45 8.60
N ARG A 56 2.88 -3.03 8.36
CA ARG A 56 2.74 -4.47 8.03
C ARG A 56 1.93 -4.72 6.77
N THR A 57 1.05 -3.80 6.42
CA THR A 57 0.20 -3.87 5.23
C THR A 57 0.70 -2.92 4.17
N VAL A 58 0.37 -3.20 2.91
CA VAL A 58 0.65 -2.29 1.79
C VAL A 58 0.08 -0.89 2.03
N MET A 59 -1.05 -0.79 2.75
CA MET A 59 -1.67 0.49 3.12
C MET A 59 -0.90 1.23 4.21
N ASP A 60 -0.31 0.52 5.19
CA ASP A 60 0.57 1.15 6.19
C ASP A 60 1.81 1.75 5.50
N PHE A 61 2.37 1.02 4.52
CA PHE A 61 3.50 1.50 3.73
C PHE A 61 3.11 2.70 2.85
N PHE A 62 1.96 2.65 2.17
CA PHE A 62 1.46 3.79 1.40
C PHE A 62 1.25 5.03 2.30
N ALA A 63 0.70 4.84 3.50
CA ALA A 63 0.49 5.93 4.45
C ALA A 63 1.79 6.62 4.91
N LEU A 64 2.93 5.93 4.79
CA LEU A 64 4.26 6.39 5.15
C LEU A 64 5.12 6.75 3.94
N LEU A 65 4.64 6.54 2.71
CA LEU A 65 5.43 6.68 1.49
C LEU A 65 5.83 8.15 1.27
N PRO A 66 7.13 8.45 1.12
CA PRO A 66 7.58 9.81 0.87
C PRO A 66 7.10 10.34 -0.48
N ASP A 67 6.85 11.65 -0.52
CA ASP A 67 6.37 12.39 -1.69
C ASP A 67 7.29 12.27 -2.92
N GLU A 68 8.59 12.00 -2.70
CA GLU A 68 9.57 11.80 -3.79
C GLU A 68 9.32 10.53 -4.61
N TYR A 69 8.62 9.52 -4.05
CA TYR A 69 8.23 8.32 -4.78
C TYR A 69 6.79 8.41 -5.29
N PHE A 70 5.97 9.29 -4.72
CA PHE A 70 4.60 9.52 -5.16
C PHE A 70 4.09 10.86 -4.66
N THR A 71 4.05 11.84 -5.56
CA THR A 71 3.58 13.19 -5.21
C THR A 71 2.07 13.23 -5.10
N LEU A 72 1.56 13.82 -4.01
CA LEU A 72 0.13 13.98 -3.78
C LEU A 72 -0.27 15.45 -3.82
N GLU A 73 -1.30 15.77 -4.60
CA GLU A 73 -1.84 17.13 -4.60
C GLU A 73 -2.30 17.53 -3.20
N GLY A 74 -1.94 18.74 -2.76
CA GLY A 74 -2.30 19.25 -1.44
C GLY A 74 -1.44 18.73 -0.26
N CYS A 75 -0.41 17.92 -0.54
CA CYS A 75 0.65 17.60 0.42
C CYS A 75 1.84 18.56 0.25
N ASP A 76 2.13 19.39 1.26
CA ASP A 76 3.37 20.16 1.29
C ASP A 76 4.46 19.40 2.06
N ARG A 77 5.37 18.78 1.29
CA ARG A 77 6.49 17.98 1.77
C ARG A 77 7.39 18.70 2.78
N ALA A 78 7.67 19.99 2.57
CA ALA A 78 8.63 20.71 3.40
C ALA A 78 8.09 21.00 4.81
N ARG A 79 6.77 20.97 4.96
CA ARG A 79 6.07 21.31 6.21
C ARG A 79 5.19 20.19 6.74
N ASP A 80 5.20 19.02 6.10
CA ASP A 80 4.28 17.90 6.31
C ASP A 80 2.81 18.34 6.46
N LYS A 81 2.45 19.40 5.73
CA LYS A 81 1.16 20.07 5.90
C LYS A 81 0.18 19.51 4.90
N GLY A 82 -0.95 19.01 5.40
CA GLY A 82 -2.05 18.51 4.55
C GLY A 82 -1.87 17.09 4.03
N CYS A 83 -0.68 16.50 4.12
CA CYS A 83 -0.36 15.18 3.56
C CYS A 83 -1.27 14.05 4.05
N LYS A 84 -1.61 14.02 5.34
CA LYS A 84 -2.58 13.04 5.88
C LYS A 84 -3.96 13.15 5.22
N LYS A 85 -4.43 14.39 5.00
CA LYS A 85 -5.73 14.65 4.37
C LYS A 85 -5.68 14.31 2.88
N ALA A 86 -4.64 14.76 2.18
CA ALA A 86 -4.41 14.45 0.77
C ALA A 86 -4.38 12.93 0.51
N ARG A 87 -3.66 12.16 1.33
CA ARG A 87 -3.65 10.69 1.26
C ARG A 87 -5.05 10.09 1.44
N ALA A 88 -5.81 10.55 2.43
CA ALA A 88 -7.15 10.03 2.67
C ALA A 88 -8.12 10.36 1.53
N GLU A 89 -8.03 11.56 0.97
CA GLU A 89 -8.83 11.99 -0.19
C GLU A 89 -8.45 11.22 -1.46
N TYR A 90 -7.14 11.00 -1.67
CA TYR A 90 -6.62 10.18 -2.76
C TYR A 90 -7.16 8.75 -2.67
N LEU A 91 -7.03 8.09 -1.51
CA LEU A 91 -7.51 6.72 -1.33
C LEU A 91 -9.02 6.60 -1.56
N LYS A 92 -9.80 7.61 -1.14
CA LYS A 92 -11.25 7.61 -1.36
C LYS A 92 -11.63 7.71 -2.84
N THR A 93 -10.84 8.43 -3.63
CA THR A 93 -11.21 8.84 -4.99
C THR A 93 -10.59 7.96 -6.06
N PHE A 94 -9.35 7.53 -5.85
CA PHE A 94 -8.51 6.91 -6.87
C PHE A 94 -8.09 5.47 -6.55
N THR A 95 -8.52 4.86 -5.43
CA THR A 95 -8.24 3.43 -5.21
C THR A 95 -8.95 2.58 -6.25
N GLU A 96 -8.18 1.91 -7.10
CA GLU A 96 -8.69 0.96 -8.09
C GLU A 96 -8.68 -0.46 -7.54
N VAL A 97 -7.60 -0.82 -6.82
CA VAL A 97 -7.45 -2.13 -6.21
C VAL A 97 -6.81 -1.98 -4.83
N GLU A 98 -7.48 -2.54 -3.83
CA GLU A 98 -6.94 -2.76 -2.50
C GLU A 98 -6.98 -4.26 -2.20
N ASP A 99 -5.82 -4.91 -2.18
CA ASP A 99 -5.67 -6.34 -1.94
C ASP A 99 -4.66 -6.57 -0.81
N VAL A 100 -5.05 -6.13 0.40
CA VAL A 100 -4.22 -6.22 1.61
C VAL A 100 -3.76 -7.65 1.89
N LYS A 101 -4.61 -8.64 1.60
CA LYS A 101 -4.29 -10.07 1.80
C LYS A 101 -3.08 -10.50 0.98
N ASN A 102 -3.00 -10.06 -0.27
CA ASN A 102 -1.85 -10.35 -1.14
C ASN A 102 -0.77 -9.26 -1.10
N GLY A 103 -0.94 -8.23 -0.26
CA GLY A 103 0.02 -7.15 -0.11
C GLY A 103 0.11 -6.24 -1.33
N TYR A 104 -0.98 -6.05 -2.07
CA TYR A 104 -1.01 -5.26 -3.31
C TYR A 104 -1.98 -4.09 -3.23
N PHE A 105 -1.61 -2.97 -3.83
CA PHE A 105 -2.42 -1.77 -3.96
C PHE A 105 -2.23 -1.16 -5.34
N LYS A 106 -3.31 -0.66 -5.95
CA LYS A 106 -3.29 0.14 -7.18
C LYS A 106 -4.17 1.37 -7.02
N GLY A 107 -3.57 2.53 -7.22
CA GLY A 107 -4.22 3.82 -7.30
C GLY A 107 -4.20 4.35 -8.74
N GLY A 108 -5.32 4.93 -9.16
CA GLY A 108 -5.49 5.56 -10.47
C GLY A 108 -4.78 6.91 -10.59
N CYS A 109 -4.76 7.41 -11.82
CA CYS A 109 -4.28 8.75 -12.18
C CYS A 109 -5.47 9.71 -12.17
N ASP A 110 -5.25 10.98 -11.86
CA ASP A 110 -6.30 12.03 -11.96
C ASP A 110 -6.05 13.03 -13.11
N GLY A 111 -5.08 12.73 -13.96
CA GLY A 111 -4.66 13.56 -15.10
C GLY A 111 -3.61 14.61 -14.74
N ALA A 112 -3.49 15.02 -13.47
CA ALA A 112 -2.42 15.88 -12.97
C ALA A 112 -1.40 15.11 -12.13
N GLN A 113 -1.84 14.00 -11.50
CA GLN A 113 -1.07 13.12 -10.65
C GLN A 113 -0.83 11.77 -11.34
N SER A 114 0.37 11.21 -11.14
CA SER A 114 0.73 9.87 -11.58
C SER A 114 -0.21 8.80 -10.99
N CYS A 115 -0.35 7.69 -11.68
CA CYS A 115 -0.88 6.45 -11.12
C CYS A 115 0.18 5.81 -10.21
N ILE A 116 -0.24 4.94 -9.30
CA ILE A 116 0.67 4.16 -8.45
C ILE A 116 0.24 2.70 -8.35
N GLU A 117 1.22 1.81 -8.38
CA GLU A 117 1.08 0.43 -7.94
C GLU A 117 2.10 0.14 -6.84
N MET A 118 1.68 -0.63 -5.83
CA MET A 118 2.55 -1.10 -4.76
C MET A 118 2.35 -2.59 -4.51
N ALA A 119 3.44 -3.28 -4.20
CA ALA A 119 3.43 -4.66 -3.75
C ALA A 119 4.47 -4.86 -2.64
N ILE A 120 4.14 -5.63 -1.61
CA ILE A 120 5.08 -5.95 -0.52
C ILE A 120 5.52 -7.41 -0.56
N PHE A 121 6.81 -7.64 -0.33
CA PHE A 121 7.44 -8.95 -0.32
C PHE A 121 8.01 -9.21 1.08
N LYS A 122 7.40 -10.15 1.80
CA LYS A 122 7.79 -10.49 3.17
C LYS A 122 9.13 -11.26 3.19
N LYS A 123 10.05 -10.84 4.04
CA LYS A 123 11.31 -11.53 4.31
C LYS A 123 11.18 -12.52 5.48
N PRO A 124 12.09 -13.51 5.61
CA PRO A 124 12.07 -14.46 6.71
C PRO A 124 12.18 -13.81 8.10
N ASP A 125 12.88 -12.68 8.20
CA ASP A 125 13.03 -11.90 9.44
C ASP A 125 11.78 -11.07 9.83
N GLY A 126 10.70 -11.17 9.04
CA GLY A 126 9.45 -10.47 9.24
C GLY A 126 9.42 -9.03 8.71
N THR A 127 10.55 -8.53 8.17
CA THR A 127 10.58 -7.25 7.45
C THR A 127 10.04 -7.40 6.02
N TYR A 128 9.93 -6.28 5.30
CA TYR A 128 9.35 -6.24 3.95
C TYR A 128 10.25 -5.49 2.99
N LEU A 129 10.33 -5.99 1.76
CA LEU A 129 10.69 -5.18 0.59
C LEU A 129 9.39 -4.62 -0.01
N VAL A 130 9.39 -3.34 -0.36
CA VAL A 130 8.22 -2.64 -0.93
C VAL A 130 8.54 -2.24 -2.36
N GLY A 131 7.87 -2.86 -3.32
CA GLY A 131 7.87 -2.40 -4.71
C GLY A 131 6.91 -1.23 -4.88
N VAL A 132 7.36 -0.16 -5.53
CA VAL A 132 6.58 1.02 -5.89
C VAL A 132 6.78 1.27 -7.38
N ALA A 133 5.68 1.30 -8.13
CA ALA A 133 5.69 1.68 -9.54
C ALA A 133 4.78 2.88 -9.74
N THR A 134 5.28 3.91 -10.42
CA THR A 134 4.48 5.09 -10.78
C THR A 134 4.39 5.22 -12.29
N PHE A 135 3.22 5.65 -12.76
CA PHE A 135 2.95 5.81 -14.18
C PHE A 135 2.38 7.19 -14.44
N ALA A 136 3.06 7.98 -15.27
CA ALA A 136 2.62 9.28 -15.74
C ALA A 136 2.81 9.38 -17.25
N GLU A 137 2.20 10.38 -17.88
CA GLU A 137 2.28 10.57 -19.33
C GLU A 137 3.72 10.63 -19.85
N MET A 138 4.62 11.21 -19.06
CA MET A 138 6.00 11.54 -19.46
C MET A 138 7.08 10.79 -18.68
N MET A 139 6.70 9.91 -17.74
CA MET A 139 7.65 9.13 -16.96
C MET A 139 7.00 7.91 -16.31
N ASN A 140 7.77 6.82 -16.25
CA ASN A 140 7.43 5.62 -15.51
C ASN A 140 8.64 5.22 -14.66
N ASP A 141 8.46 5.16 -13.35
CA ASP A 141 9.51 4.86 -12.39
C ASP A 141 9.17 3.63 -11.55
N PHE A 142 10.21 2.90 -11.18
CA PHE A 142 10.11 1.65 -10.45
C PHE A 142 11.16 1.62 -9.35
N HIS A 143 10.72 1.58 -8.10
CA HIS A 143 11.59 1.56 -6.93
C HIS A 143 11.30 0.34 -6.06
N PHE A 144 12.33 -0.17 -5.40
CA PHE A 144 12.25 -1.21 -4.39
C PHE A 144 12.86 -0.68 -3.11
N LEU A 145 12.01 -0.53 -2.10
CA LEU A 145 12.31 0.23 -0.91
C LEU A 145 12.28 -0.66 0.33
N GLU A 146 13.12 -0.34 1.30
CA GLU A 146 13.04 -0.87 2.65
C GLU A 146 12.68 0.24 3.63
N TYR A 147 11.83 -0.11 4.60
CA TYR A 147 11.47 0.77 5.69
C TYR A 147 12.00 0.23 7.01
N SER A 148 12.84 1.00 7.69
CA SER A 148 13.38 0.65 8.99
C SER A 148 13.57 1.88 9.86
N GLY A 149 13.16 1.79 11.12
CA GLY A 149 13.39 2.85 12.12
C GLY A 149 12.84 4.24 11.72
N GLY A 150 11.72 4.30 11.01
CA GLY A 150 11.14 5.57 10.56
C GLY A 150 11.62 6.05 9.19
N LYS A 151 12.58 5.35 8.57
CA LYS A 151 13.28 5.81 7.36
C LYS A 151 13.08 4.85 6.19
N TRP A 152 12.88 5.43 5.01
CA TRP A 152 12.90 4.73 3.73
C TRP A 152 14.31 4.72 3.13
N THR A 153 14.69 3.59 2.54
CA THR A 153 15.94 3.44 1.78
C THR A 153 15.62 2.78 0.45
N ASP A 154 16.01 3.41 -0.65
CA ASP A 154 15.98 2.78 -1.97
C ASP A 154 17.09 1.72 -2.06
N VAL A 155 16.69 0.47 -2.19
CA VAL A 155 17.57 -0.70 -2.29
C VAL A 155 17.48 -1.37 -3.66
N SER A 156 16.91 -0.71 -4.67
CA SER A 156 16.62 -1.29 -5.99
C SER A 156 17.83 -1.96 -6.62
N LEU A 157 19.00 -1.33 -6.57
CA LEU A 157 20.26 -1.84 -7.13
C LEU A 157 20.79 -3.08 -6.41
N VAL A 158 20.36 -3.34 -5.18
CA VAL A 158 20.85 -4.46 -4.35
C VAL A 158 19.82 -5.57 -4.27
N ALA A 159 18.54 -5.22 -4.10
CA ALA A 159 17.45 -6.17 -3.88
C ALA A 159 16.98 -6.85 -5.18
N VAL A 160 17.16 -6.22 -6.34
CA VAL A 160 16.66 -6.71 -7.62
C VAL A 160 17.83 -7.06 -8.55
N PRO A 161 18.00 -8.34 -8.93
CA PRO A 161 19.03 -8.76 -9.87
C PRO A 161 18.91 -8.04 -11.22
N ASP A 162 20.04 -7.48 -11.68
CA ASP A 162 20.13 -6.72 -12.93
C ASP A 162 19.13 -5.57 -13.01
N TYR A 163 18.87 -4.92 -11.87
CA TYR A 163 18.03 -3.73 -11.83
C TYR A 163 18.56 -2.66 -12.79
N ASN A 164 17.68 -2.20 -13.65
CA ASN A 164 17.92 -1.17 -14.64
C ASN A 164 16.67 -0.29 -14.78
N LYS A 165 16.87 1.03 -14.84
CA LYS A 165 15.79 2.02 -15.08
C LYS A 165 15.15 1.91 -16.48
N LYS A 166 15.84 1.23 -17.40
CA LYS A 166 15.34 0.89 -18.75
C LYS A 166 14.54 -0.42 -18.78
N HIS A 167 14.19 -0.98 -17.63
CA HIS A 167 13.28 -2.11 -17.53
C HIS A 167 11.93 -1.67 -16.95
N TRP A 168 10.90 -2.43 -17.27
CA TRP A 168 9.56 -2.29 -16.70
C TRP A 168 9.30 -3.46 -15.76
N TYR A 169 8.96 -3.16 -14.50
CA TYR A 169 8.74 -4.16 -13.47
C TYR A 169 7.24 -4.29 -13.19
N GLU A 170 6.66 -5.43 -13.52
CA GLU A 170 5.25 -5.71 -13.25
C GLU A 170 5.10 -6.31 -11.86
N LEU A 171 4.60 -5.50 -10.92
CA LEU A 171 4.39 -5.91 -9.54
C LEU A 171 3.25 -6.95 -9.47
N PRO A 172 3.47 -8.12 -8.85
CA PRO A 172 2.45 -9.15 -8.79
C PRO A 172 1.36 -8.79 -7.79
N ARG A 173 0.11 -8.76 -8.25
CA ARG A 173 -1.05 -8.76 -7.34
C ARG A 173 -1.24 -10.11 -6.65
N ILE A 174 -1.05 -11.21 -7.39
CA ILE A 174 -1.23 -12.57 -6.87
C ILE A 174 0.08 -13.33 -7.04
N GLY A 175 0.52 -13.98 -5.96
CA GLY A 175 1.80 -14.67 -5.91
C GLY A 175 2.97 -13.69 -5.75
N THR A 176 4.19 -14.19 -5.95
CA THR A 176 5.42 -13.44 -5.65
C THR A 176 6.43 -13.45 -6.80
N THR A 177 5.94 -13.73 -8.01
CA THR A 177 6.76 -13.67 -9.22
C THR A 177 6.54 -12.34 -9.91
N MET A 178 7.62 -11.56 -10.05
CA MET A 178 7.63 -10.32 -10.80
C MET A 178 8.10 -10.57 -12.23
N LYS A 179 7.39 -10.02 -13.21
CA LYS A 179 7.83 -10.06 -14.61
C LYS A 179 8.61 -8.80 -14.95
N VAL A 180 9.75 -8.97 -15.61
CA VAL A 180 10.62 -7.87 -16.01
C VAL A 180 10.63 -7.78 -17.52
N PHE A 181 10.27 -6.61 -18.05
CA PHE A 181 10.21 -6.34 -19.48
C PHE A 181 11.24 -5.28 -19.87
N ALA A 182 11.58 -5.22 -21.14
CA ALA A 182 12.29 -4.07 -21.68
C ALA A 182 11.36 -2.86 -21.63
N LYS A 183 11.87 -1.69 -21.23
CA LYS A 183 11.18 -0.42 -21.43
C LYS A 183 11.36 -0.02 -22.90
N LYS A 184 10.25 0.08 -23.64
CA LYS A 184 10.26 0.52 -25.03
C LYS A 184 10.03 2.02 -25.04
N ILE A 185 11.09 2.78 -25.28
CA ILE A 185 11.00 4.23 -25.47
C ILE A 185 10.26 4.49 -26.79
N VAL A 186 9.13 5.19 -26.71
CA VAL A 186 8.30 5.57 -27.86
C VAL A 186 8.69 6.95 -28.35
N GLU A 187 8.96 7.86 -27.40
CA GLU A 187 9.39 9.22 -27.66
C GLU A 187 10.34 9.65 -26.55
N GLU A 188 11.45 10.29 -26.91
CA GLU A 188 12.42 10.83 -25.95
C GLU A 188 12.89 12.18 -26.48
N THR A 189 12.77 13.20 -25.63
CA THR A 189 13.30 14.55 -25.86
C THR A 189 14.30 14.88 -24.76
N ALA A 190 14.86 16.09 -24.77
CA ALA A 190 15.69 16.55 -23.66
C ALA A 190 14.90 16.69 -22.34
N ASP A 191 13.56 16.82 -22.43
CA ASP A 191 12.69 17.21 -21.33
C ASP A 191 11.79 16.07 -20.83
N PHE A 192 11.51 15.05 -21.65
CA PHE A 192 10.63 13.94 -21.27
C PHE A 192 10.89 12.63 -22.04
N GLU A 193 10.43 11.51 -21.46
CA GLU A 193 10.48 10.17 -22.06
C GLU A 193 9.10 9.49 -21.99
N ILE A 194 8.47 9.28 -23.14
CA ILE A 194 7.27 8.44 -23.26
C ILE A 194 7.71 7.01 -23.50
N SER A 195 7.22 6.09 -22.68
CA SER A 195 7.63 4.70 -22.71
C SER A 195 6.47 3.73 -22.52
N GLU A 196 6.59 2.58 -23.17
CA GLU A 196 5.66 1.48 -23.09
C GLU A 196 6.35 0.22 -22.53
N LYS A 197 5.53 -0.70 -22.03
CA LYS A 197 5.97 -2.06 -21.70
C LYS A 197 6.36 -2.80 -22.98
N GLY A 198 7.63 -3.19 -23.08
CA GLY A 198 8.19 -3.92 -24.21
C GLY A 198 8.15 -5.44 -24.04
N LYS A 199 9.10 -6.14 -24.66
CA LYS A 199 9.22 -7.60 -24.59
C LYS A 199 9.58 -8.07 -23.18
N LEU A 200 9.07 -9.23 -22.78
CA LEU A 200 9.51 -9.92 -21.57
C LEU A 200 11.01 -10.23 -21.67
N LEU A 201 11.76 -9.91 -20.63
CA LEU A 201 13.19 -10.22 -20.52
C LEU A 201 13.40 -11.47 -19.67
N TYR A 202 12.82 -11.48 -18.47
CA TYR A 202 12.93 -12.57 -17.50
C TYR A 202 11.86 -12.44 -16.41
N GLU A 203 11.72 -13.49 -15.60
CA GLU A 203 10.91 -13.48 -14.38
C GLU A 203 11.82 -13.52 -13.15
N LEU A 204 11.37 -12.87 -12.08
CA LEU A 204 12.02 -12.89 -10.77
C LEU A 204 11.06 -13.53 -9.75
N ALA A 205 11.46 -14.67 -9.19
CA ALA A 205 10.75 -15.30 -8.07
C ALA A 205 11.27 -14.74 -6.75
N TRP A 206 10.37 -14.34 -5.86
CA TRP A 206 10.74 -14.06 -4.47
C TRP A 206 10.89 -15.37 -3.69
N ARG A 207 12.08 -15.61 -3.14
CA ARG A 207 12.41 -16.78 -2.30
C ARG A 207 13.32 -16.35 -1.17
N ASP A 208 12.98 -16.77 0.05
CA ASP A 208 13.81 -16.57 1.26
C ASP A 208 14.34 -15.13 1.44
N GLY A 209 13.51 -14.14 1.11
CA GLY A 209 13.83 -12.72 1.31
C GLY A 209 14.62 -12.04 0.20
N LYS A 210 14.75 -12.67 -0.98
CA LYS A 210 15.44 -12.13 -2.15
C LYS A 210 14.75 -12.51 -3.46
N PHE A 211 15.01 -11.75 -4.52
CA PHE A 211 14.62 -12.12 -5.87
C PHE A 211 15.66 -13.02 -6.54
N GLU A 212 15.17 -14.06 -7.21
CA GLU A 212 15.97 -14.99 -8.01
C GLU A 212 15.42 -15.05 -9.43
N LYS A 213 16.30 -14.99 -10.44
CA LYS A 213 15.91 -15.19 -11.83
C LYS A 213 15.44 -16.62 -12.05
N LYS A 214 14.29 -16.77 -12.72
CA LYS A 214 13.82 -18.05 -13.24
C LYS A 214 14.40 -18.36 -14.61
#